data_AF-A0A914P3S6-F1
#
_entry.id   AF-A0A914P3S6-F1
#
_cell.length_a   1.000
_cell.length_b   1.000
_cell.length_c   1.000
_cell.angle_alpha   90.00
_cell.angle_beta   90.00
_cell.angle_gamma   90.00
#
_symmetry.space_group_name_H-M   'P 1'
#
loop_
_entity.id
_entity.type
_entity.pdbx_description
1 polymer ?
#
loop_
_entity_poly.entity_id
_entity_poly.type
_entity_poly.pdbx_seq_one_letter_code
_entity_poly.pdbx_strand_id
1 'polypeptide(L)'
;MLLSFSNIQLADPKYQWVSILYDKVHKRFHVFLQGNVQFIKLSRQLAYTLGFDSEKVHSGQVAKYMPDISGGVRQFLVYSPKLVENSIIGNVTAPLLRVVNVSGAPGESVSEVYMTEHHHRLLGKRHPDITIEIRTLTGKLVKFHWGTCILTLHFQRSLF
;
A
#
# COMPACT_ATOMS: atom_id res chain seq x y z
N MET A 1 19.61 6.61 -3.25
CA MET A 1 19.26 8.00 -3.59
C MET A 1 18.03 8.37 -2.77
N LEU A 2 18.21 9.01 -1.62
CA LEU A 2 17.13 9.31 -0.67
C LEU A 2 16.33 10.50 -1.20
N LEU A 3 15.05 10.30 -1.54
CA LEU A 3 14.11 11.39 -1.74
C LEU A 3 13.93 12.10 -0.40
N SER A 4 14.68 13.19 -0.20
CA SER A 4 14.48 14.11 0.92
C SER A 4 13.18 14.87 0.68
N PHE A 5 12.06 14.33 1.15
CA PHE A 5 10.81 15.09 1.31
C PHE A 5 10.96 16.04 2.50
N SER A 6 11.91 16.98 2.42
CA SER A 6 12.22 17.89 3.52
C SER A 6 11.25 19.06 3.60
N ASN A 7 10.55 19.41 2.52
CA ASN A 7 9.59 20.52 2.49
C ASN A 7 8.57 20.34 1.36
N ILE A 8 7.30 20.08 1.70
CA ILE A 8 6.20 20.35 0.78
C ILE A 8 5.69 21.75 1.13
N GLN A 9 6.08 22.75 0.33
CA GLN A 9 5.58 24.12 0.45
C GLN A 9 4.50 24.32 -0.61
N LEU A 10 3.25 24.43 -0.18
CA LEU A 10 2.15 24.92 -1.02
C LEU A 10 2.07 26.43 -0.74
N ALA A 11 2.60 27.25 -1.65
CA ALA A 11 2.69 28.70 -1.47
C ALA A 11 2.02 29.45 -2.63
N ASP A 12 1.11 30.37 -2.29
CA ASP A 12 0.70 31.51 -3.11
C ASP A 12 1.48 32.75 -2.60
N PRO A 13 2.03 33.61 -3.47
CA PRO A 13 2.85 34.75 -3.07
C PRO A 13 2.20 35.78 -2.14
N LYS A 14 0.88 35.71 -1.87
CA LYS A 14 0.14 36.72 -1.07
C LYS A 14 -0.17 36.33 0.39
N TYR A 15 0.67 35.50 1.01
CA TYR A 15 0.77 35.21 2.47
C TYR A 15 -0.10 34.08 3.05
N GLN A 16 -0.07 32.91 2.43
CA GLN A 16 -0.37 31.66 3.14
C GLN A 16 0.61 30.59 2.69
N TRP A 17 1.32 29.99 3.64
CA TRP A 17 2.12 28.80 3.38
C TRP A 17 1.88 27.75 4.46
N VAL A 18 1.95 26.51 4.02
CA VAL A 18 1.89 25.31 4.83
C VAL A 18 3.23 24.63 4.71
N SER A 19 3.87 24.33 5.84
CA SER A 19 5.08 23.51 5.87
C SER A 19 4.84 22.26 6.70
N ILE A 20 5.23 21.12 6.14
CA ILE A 20 5.26 19.83 6.83
C ILE A 20 6.73 19.42 6.96
N LEU A 21 7.24 19.38 8.18
CA LEU A 21 8.65 19.16 8.49
C LEU A 21 8.87 17.84 9.21
N TYR A 22 9.87 17.07 8.79
CA TYR A 22 10.27 15.84 9.48
C TYR A 22 11.36 16.13 10.51
N ASP A 23 11.07 15.87 11.78
CA ASP A 23 12.05 15.87 12.85
C ASP A 23 12.79 14.52 12.88
N LYS A 24 14.11 14.57 12.59
CA LYS A 24 14.98 13.39 12.56
C LYS A 24 15.27 12.81 13.94
N VAL A 25 15.22 13.62 14.99
CA VAL A 25 15.51 13.21 16.38
C VAL A 25 14.31 12.46 16.93
N HIS A 26 13.11 13.07 16.85
CA HIS A 26 11.89 12.47 17.36
C HIS A 26 11.22 11.50 16.36
N LYS A 27 11.69 11.48 15.11
CA LYS A 27 11.13 10.69 14.01
C LYS A 27 9.64 10.93 13.83
N ARG A 28 9.24 12.21 13.82
CA ARG A 28 7.85 12.68 13.70
C ARG A 28 7.74 13.82 12.70
N PHE A 29 6.55 13.99 12.12
CA PHE A 29 6.23 15.15 11.31
C PHE A 29 5.59 16.26 12.15
N HIS A 30 5.90 17.50 11.80
CA HIS A 30 5.34 18.72 12.38
C HIS A 30 4.67 19.52 11.28
N VAL A 31 3.51 20.12 11.58
CA VAL A 31 2.83 21.02 10.64
C VAL A 31 2.91 22.45 11.14
N PHE A 32 3.35 23.36 10.28
CA PHE A 32 3.36 24.79 10.52
C PHE A 32 2.50 25.48 9.47
N LEU A 33 1.52 26.24 9.95
CA LEU A 33 0.59 27.03 9.14
C LEU A 33 0.86 28.50 9.43
N GLN A 34 0.99 29.32 8.39
CA GLN A 34 1.10 30.77 8.52
C GLN A 34 -0.12 31.48 7.92
N GLY A 35 -0.46 32.65 8.47
CA GLY A 35 -1.58 33.48 8.03
C GLY A 35 -2.87 33.08 8.73
N ASN A 36 -3.99 33.16 8.01
CA ASN A 36 -5.32 32.88 8.57
C ASN A 36 -5.74 31.40 8.43
N VAL A 37 -4.78 30.50 8.21
CA VAL A 37 -5.05 29.06 8.03
C VAL A 37 -5.17 28.38 9.39
N GLN A 38 -6.38 27.96 9.76
CA GLN A 38 -6.65 27.32 11.06
C GLN A 38 -6.24 25.84 11.10
N PHE A 39 -6.42 25.13 9.98
CA PHE A 39 -6.06 23.73 9.83
C PHE A 39 -5.88 23.39 8.34
N ILE A 40 -5.16 22.30 8.08
CA ILE A 40 -5.14 21.63 6.79
C ILE A 40 -5.93 20.34 6.89
N LYS A 41 -6.61 19.97 5.80
CA LYS A 41 -7.26 18.67 5.69
C LYS A 41 -6.41 17.76 4.81
N LEU A 42 -5.81 16.75 5.42
CA LEU A 42 -5.11 15.68 4.73
C LEU A 42 -6.11 14.61 4.31
N SER A 43 -5.83 13.91 3.21
CA SER A 43 -6.55 12.66 2.95
C SER A 43 -6.23 11.65 4.06
N ARG A 44 -7.17 10.74 4.34
CA ARG A 44 -6.97 9.67 5.33
C ARG A 44 -5.65 8.91 5.14
N GLN A 45 -5.30 8.60 3.89
CA GLN A 45 -4.07 7.87 3.56
C GLN A 45 -2.83 8.71 3.88
N LEU A 46 -2.85 10.00 3.54
CA LEU A 46 -1.72 10.88 3.79
C LEU A 46 -1.54 11.15 5.29
N ALA A 47 -2.63 11.40 6.03
CA ALA A 47 -2.61 11.54 7.48
C ALA A 47 -1.98 10.31 8.15
N TYR A 48 -2.43 9.11 7.76
CA TYR A 48 -1.85 7.85 8.23
C TYR A 48 -0.35 7.72 7.92
N THR A 49 0.03 7.96 6.65
CA THR A 49 1.42 7.84 6.17
C THR A 49 2.36 8.76 6.94
N LEU A 50 1.90 9.97 7.28
CA LEU A 50 2.66 10.94 8.06
C LEU A 50 2.58 10.74 9.58
N GLY A 51 1.74 9.82 10.07
CA GLY A 51 1.60 9.48 11.48
C GLY A 51 0.60 10.34 12.28
N PHE A 52 -0.28 11.09 11.61
CA PHE A 52 -1.38 11.82 12.26
C PHE A 52 -2.59 10.92 12.50
N ASP A 53 -3.26 11.08 13.64
CA ASP A 53 -4.48 10.35 14.00
C ASP A 53 -5.78 11.09 13.61
N SER A 54 -5.65 12.26 12.97
CA SER A 54 -6.75 13.07 12.45
C SER A 54 -6.43 13.55 11.03
N GLU A 55 -7.47 13.62 10.19
CA GLU A 55 -7.38 14.24 8.86
C GLU A 55 -7.26 15.77 8.94
N LYS A 56 -7.79 16.38 10.01
CA LYS A 56 -7.61 17.82 10.28
C LYS A 56 -6.38 17.99 11.15
N VAL A 57 -5.38 18.70 10.61
CA VAL A 57 -4.12 18.96 11.29
C VAL A 57 -3.93 20.46 11.49
N HIS A 58 -3.62 20.86 12.71
CA HIS A 58 -3.47 22.25 13.12
C HIS A 58 -2.00 22.70 13.12
N SER A 59 -1.79 24.01 13.16
CA SER A 59 -0.43 24.58 13.29
C SER A 59 0.20 24.15 14.63
N GLY A 60 1.47 23.79 14.60
CA GLY A 60 2.22 23.27 15.74
C GLY A 60 1.92 21.81 16.10
N GLN A 61 0.97 21.15 15.42
CA GLN A 61 0.63 19.77 15.71
C GLN A 61 1.76 18.82 15.30
N VAL A 62 2.15 17.96 16.23
CA VAL A 62 3.13 16.89 16.01
C VAL A 62 2.39 15.59 15.71
N ALA A 63 2.88 14.84 14.72
CA ALA A 63 2.38 13.50 14.43
C ALA A 63 2.47 12.61 15.67
N LYS A 64 1.39 11.88 15.97
CA LYS A 64 1.33 10.99 17.13
C LYS A 64 2.22 9.76 16.94
N TYR A 65 2.25 9.22 15.73
CA TYR A 65 2.95 7.98 15.39
C TYR A 65 4.16 8.25 14.49
N MET A 66 5.10 7.29 14.47
CA MET A 66 6.16 7.29 13.46
C MET A 66 5.51 7.22 12.07
N PRO A 67 6.02 7.96 11.08
CA PRO A 67 5.48 7.86 9.74
C PRO A 67 5.67 6.46 9.18
N ASP A 68 4.63 5.93 8.55
CA ASP A 68 4.66 4.68 7.80
C ASP A 68 4.64 5.00 6.30
N ILE A 69 5.83 5.16 5.72
CA ILE A 69 5.99 5.50 4.29
C ILE A 69 5.51 4.36 3.38
N SER A 70 5.37 3.13 3.89
CA SER A 70 4.73 2.03 3.15
C SER A 70 3.23 2.25 2.96
N GLY A 71 2.64 3.25 3.62
CA GLY A 71 1.20 3.51 3.57
C GLY A 71 0.37 2.35 4.14
N GLY A 72 0.98 1.50 4.97
CA GLY A 72 0.36 0.31 5.56
C GLY A 72 0.31 -0.88 4.61
N VAL A 73 0.95 -0.79 3.44
CA VAL A 73 0.99 -1.85 2.44
C VAL A 73 2.26 -2.66 2.66
N ARG A 74 2.13 -3.79 3.35
CA ARG A 74 3.25 -4.71 3.64
C ARG A 74 3.18 -6.01 2.84
N GLN A 75 2.00 -6.32 2.33
CA GLN A 75 1.74 -7.55 1.60
C GLN A 75 0.72 -7.28 0.50
N PHE A 76 0.93 -7.95 -0.62
CA PHE A 76 -0.03 -8.09 -1.69
C PHE A 76 -0.60 -9.51 -1.69
N LEU A 77 -1.90 -9.61 -1.88
CA LEU A 77 -2.60 -10.87 -2.01
C LEU A 77 -3.00 -11.04 -3.47
N VAL A 78 -2.53 -12.13 -4.07
CA VAL A 78 -2.80 -12.49 -5.47
C VAL A 78 -3.98 -13.45 -5.47
N TYR A 79 -5.12 -12.95 -5.94
CA TYR A 79 -6.37 -13.69 -6.05
C TYR A 79 -6.61 -14.17 -7.48
N SER A 80 -7.32 -15.28 -7.60
CA SER A 80 -7.86 -15.76 -8.87
C SER A 80 -9.34 -16.14 -8.72
N PRO A 81 -10.24 -15.14 -8.74
CA PRO A 81 -11.67 -15.38 -8.60
C PRO A 81 -12.17 -16.39 -9.65
N LYS A 82 -13.04 -17.32 -9.23
CA LYS A 82 -13.63 -18.38 -10.08
C LYS A 82 -12.64 -19.39 -10.67
N LEU A 83 -11.36 -19.32 -10.33
CA LEU A 83 -10.35 -20.29 -10.79
C LEU A 83 -10.08 -21.37 -9.74
N VAL A 84 -9.87 -20.99 -8.47
CA VAL A 84 -9.43 -21.89 -7.40
C VAL A 84 -10.39 -21.90 -6.21
N GLU A 85 -10.43 -23.01 -5.48
CA GLU A 85 -11.16 -23.13 -4.22
C GLU A 85 -10.66 -22.09 -3.19
N ASN A 86 -11.56 -21.68 -2.29
CA ASN A 86 -11.21 -20.72 -1.27
C ASN A 86 -10.23 -21.32 -0.24
N SER A 87 -9.20 -20.55 0.10
CA SER A 87 -8.28 -20.84 1.20
C SER A 87 -8.58 -19.93 2.39
N ILE A 88 -8.27 -20.40 3.61
CA ILE A 88 -8.43 -19.61 4.84
C ILE A 88 -7.27 -18.60 4.93
N ILE A 89 -7.58 -17.32 5.11
CA ILE A 89 -6.61 -16.23 5.26
C ILE A 89 -7.04 -15.39 6.47
N GLY A 90 -6.36 -15.58 7.60
CA GLY A 90 -6.77 -14.94 8.85
C GLY A 90 -8.21 -15.35 9.22
N ASN A 91 -9.12 -14.38 9.23
CA ASN A 91 -10.53 -14.56 9.57
C ASN A 91 -11.48 -14.60 8.36
N VAL A 92 -10.97 -14.68 7.13
CA VAL A 92 -11.77 -14.74 5.90
C VAL A 92 -11.38 -15.94 5.04
N THR A 93 -12.27 -16.36 4.14
CA THR A 93 -11.96 -17.36 3.10
C THR A 93 -12.01 -16.71 1.73
N ALA A 94 -11.02 -16.99 0.87
CA ALA A 94 -10.93 -16.35 -0.44
C ALA A 94 -10.07 -17.15 -1.44
N PRO A 95 -10.27 -16.97 -2.76
CA PRO A 95 -9.58 -17.75 -3.80
C PRO A 95 -8.18 -17.20 -4.05
N LEU A 96 -7.28 -17.45 -3.10
CA LEU A 96 -5.91 -16.92 -3.07
C LEU A 96 -4.92 -17.89 -3.68
N LEU A 97 -4.06 -17.38 -4.57
CA LEU A 97 -2.92 -18.09 -5.12
C LEU A 97 -1.65 -17.90 -4.30
N ARG A 98 -1.36 -16.65 -3.89
CA ARG A 98 -0.11 -16.32 -3.20
C ARG A 98 -0.22 -15.04 -2.39
N VAL A 99 0.50 -15.00 -1.27
CA VAL A 99 0.85 -13.76 -0.57
C VAL A 99 2.26 -13.35 -1.01
N VAL A 100 2.40 -12.12 -1.49
CA VAL A 100 3.67 -11.51 -1.90
C VAL A 100 4.02 -10.47 -0.86
N ASN A 101 5.17 -10.61 -0.22
CA ASN A 101 5.64 -9.61 0.73
C ASN A 101 6.18 -8.39 -0.02
N VAL A 102 5.87 -7.20 0.51
CA VAL A 102 6.45 -5.94 0.03
C VAL A 102 7.70 -5.67 0.85
N SER A 103 8.83 -5.56 0.17
CA SER A 103 10.13 -5.25 0.73
C SER A 103 10.74 -4.04 0.01
N GLY A 104 11.95 -3.66 0.40
CA GLY A 104 12.69 -2.56 -0.21
C GLY A 104 12.36 -1.17 0.36
N ALA A 105 13.24 -0.22 0.06
CA ALA A 105 13.09 1.17 0.43
C ALA A 105 12.22 1.94 -0.58
N PRO A 106 11.61 3.07 -0.18
CA PRO A 106 10.89 3.93 -1.12
C PRO A 106 11.77 4.33 -2.32
N GLY A 107 11.28 4.06 -3.53
CA GLY A 107 11.98 4.33 -4.79
C GLY A 107 12.94 3.22 -5.25
N GLU A 108 13.09 2.14 -4.48
CA GLU A 108 13.82 0.95 -4.89
C GLU A 108 13.00 0.10 -5.86
N SER A 109 13.66 -0.48 -6.87
CA SER A 109 13.04 -1.50 -7.71
C SER A 109 13.26 -2.85 -7.05
N VAL A 110 12.17 -3.51 -6.68
CA VAL A 110 12.19 -4.83 -6.07
C VAL A 110 11.72 -5.85 -7.09
N SER A 111 12.49 -6.92 -7.25
CA SER A 111 12.13 -8.08 -8.07
C SER A 111 12.09 -9.31 -7.17
N GLU A 112 10.96 -9.99 -7.17
CA GLU A 112 10.75 -11.21 -6.39
C GLU A 112 10.34 -12.33 -7.34
N VAL A 113 11.08 -13.45 -7.29
CA VAL A 113 10.82 -14.63 -8.10
C VAL A 113 10.54 -15.80 -7.17
N TYR A 114 9.36 -16.39 -7.33
CA TYR A 114 8.92 -17.52 -6.52
C TYR A 114 9.07 -18.81 -7.30
N MET A 115 10.02 -19.66 -6.89
CA MET A 115 10.30 -20.93 -7.55
C MET A 115 9.40 -22.08 -7.09
N THR A 116 8.90 -22.03 -5.85
CA THR A 116 8.04 -23.08 -5.30
C THR A 116 6.61 -22.91 -5.81
N GLU A 117 6.11 -23.92 -6.50
CA GLU A 117 4.72 -23.98 -6.96
C GLU A 117 3.76 -24.21 -5.78
N HIS A 118 2.61 -23.53 -5.81
CA HIS A 118 1.52 -23.80 -4.87
C HIS A 118 0.40 -24.52 -5.64
N HIS A 119 0.06 -25.72 -5.18
CA HIS A 119 -1.05 -26.48 -5.77
C HIS A 119 -2.37 -26.05 -5.15
N HIS A 120 -3.30 -25.65 -6.00
CA HIS A 120 -4.67 -25.29 -5.62
C HIS A 120 -5.67 -26.16 -6.36
N ARG A 121 -6.77 -26.50 -5.70
CA ARG A 121 -7.90 -27.16 -6.35
C ARG A 121 -8.64 -26.17 -7.22
N LEU A 122 -9.00 -26.58 -8.44
CA LEU A 122 -9.69 -25.75 -9.42
C LEU A 122 -11.21 -25.79 -9.22
N LEU A 123 -11.87 -24.66 -9.48
CA LEU A 123 -13.33 -24.53 -9.45
C LEU A 123 -13.94 -25.01 -10.76
N GLY A 124 -14.14 -26.32 -10.88
CA GLY A 124 -14.72 -26.93 -12.06
C GLY A 124 -13.69 -27.27 -13.12
N LYS A 125 -14.17 -27.69 -14.30
CA LYS A 125 -13.32 -28.26 -15.36
C LYS A 125 -13.03 -27.30 -16.52
N ARG A 126 -13.76 -26.18 -16.60
CA ARG A 126 -13.69 -25.25 -17.73
C ARG A 126 -13.64 -23.82 -17.23
N HIS A 127 -12.59 -23.10 -17.60
CA HIS A 127 -12.37 -21.71 -17.26
C HIS A 127 -12.14 -20.93 -18.56
N PRO A 128 -13.19 -20.33 -19.16
CA PRO A 128 -13.03 -19.56 -20.39
C PRO A 128 -12.19 -18.30 -20.16
N ASP A 129 -12.30 -17.72 -18.96
CA ASP A 129 -11.60 -16.51 -18.56
C ASP A 129 -10.87 -16.75 -17.24
N ILE A 130 -9.63 -16.27 -17.16
CA ILE A 130 -8.83 -16.27 -15.94
C ILE A 130 -8.64 -14.82 -15.51
N THR A 131 -9.24 -14.46 -14.38
CA THR A 131 -9.04 -13.15 -13.76
C THR A 131 -8.02 -13.28 -12.64
N ILE A 132 -7.03 -12.39 -12.65
CA ILE A 132 -6.06 -12.23 -11.55
C ILE A 132 -6.25 -10.86 -10.94
N GLU A 133 -6.35 -10.81 -9.62
CA GLU A 133 -6.49 -9.57 -8.87
C GLU A 133 -5.40 -9.48 -7.82
N ILE A 134 -4.68 -8.35 -7.81
CA ILE A 134 -3.70 -8.07 -6.76
C ILE A 134 -4.34 -7.05 -5.82
N ARG A 135 -4.52 -7.45 -4.56
CA ARG A 135 -5.18 -6.64 -3.54
C ARG A 135 -4.28 -6.42 -2.33
N THR A 136 -4.54 -5.34 -1.60
CA THR A 136 -3.96 -5.09 -0.28
C THR A 136 -4.57 -6.04 0.76
N LEU A 137 -3.97 -6.12 1.96
CA LEU A 137 -4.54 -6.83 3.11
C LEU A 137 -5.95 -6.35 3.49
N THR A 138 -6.30 -5.11 3.16
CA THR A 138 -7.65 -4.55 3.37
C THR A 138 -8.64 -4.92 2.26
N GLY A 139 -8.23 -5.74 1.28
CA GLY A 139 -9.06 -6.20 0.16
C GLY A 139 -9.19 -5.21 -0.99
N LYS A 140 -8.53 -4.04 -0.94
CA LYS A 140 -8.57 -3.04 -2.01
C LYS A 140 -7.67 -3.44 -3.16
N LEU A 141 -8.11 -3.21 -4.40
CA LEU A 141 -7.26 -3.38 -5.58
C LEU A 141 -6.03 -2.46 -5.49
N VAL A 142 -4.86 -3.04 -5.75
CA VAL A 142 -3.61 -2.29 -5.78
C VAL A 142 -3.55 -1.53 -7.10
N LYS A 143 -3.37 -0.21 -7.00
CA LYS A 143 -3.18 0.67 -8.16
C LYS A 143 -1.68 0.80 -8.42
N PHE A 144 -1.12 -0.09 -9.22
CA PHE A 144 0.27 0.06 -9.66
C PHE A 144 0.40 1.26 -10.58
N HIS A 145 1.37 2.14 -10.30
CA HIS A 145 1.73 3.21 -11.23
C HIS A 145 2.60 2.68 -12.38
N TRP A 146 3.51 1.76 -12.05
CA TRP A 146 4.44 1.11 -12.98
C TRP A 146 4.89 -0.23 -12.38
N GLY A 147 5.33 -1.16 -13.22
CA GLY A 147 5.79 -2.48 -12.81
C GLY A 147 5.42 -3.56 -13.82
N THR A 148 6.03 -4.72 -13.68
CA THR A 148 5.75 -5.90 -14.50
C THR A 148 5.43 -7.07 -13.58
N CYS A 149 4.35 -7.79 -13.88
CA CYS A 149 3.97 -9.01 -13.19
C CYS A 149 3.94 -10.15 -14.20
N ILE A 150 4.62 -11.24 -13.89
CA ILE A 150 4.60 -12.47 -14.69
C ILE A 150 4.01 -13.56 -13.79
N LEU A 151 2.92 -14.17 -14.25
CA LEU A 151 2.29 -15.30 -13.60
C LEU A 151 2.30 -16.49 -14.54
N THR A 152 2.85 -17.61 -14.06
CA THR A 152 2.82 -18.88 -14.78
C THR A 152 1.90 -19.84 -14.03
N LEU A 153 0.89 -20.38 -14.71
CA LEU A 153 -0.08 -21.31 -14.15
C LEU A 153 0.12 -22.69 -14.76
N HIS A 154 0.40 -23.68 -13.91
CA HIS A 154 0.52 -25.08 -14.31
C HIS A 154 -0.77 -25.83 -14.00
N PHE A 155 -1.46 -26.27 -15.06
CA PHE A 155 -2.69 -27.06 -14.94
C PHE A 155 -2.34 -28.55 -15.01
N GLN A 156 -2.41 -29.22 -13.86
CA GLN A 156 -2.16 -30.66 -13.76
C GLN A 156 -3.45 -31.40 -13.43
N ARG A 157 -3.68 -32.52 -14.12
CA ARG A 157 -4.78 -33.43 -13.78
C ARG A 157 -4.39 -34.20 -12.52
N SER A 158 -5.10 -33.99 -11.42
CA SER A 158 -4.98 -34.89 -10.25
C SER A 158 -5.44 -36.28 -10.68
N LEU A 159 -4.60 -37.29 -10.42
CA LEU A 159 -4.91 -38.70 -10.69
C LEU A 159 -5.55 -39.40 -9.47
N PHE A 160 -5.92 -38.65 -8.44
CA PHE A 160 -6.56 -39.15 -7.23
C PHE A 160 -7.75 -38.25 -6.87
#